data_AF-A0A2H6EIH2-F1
#
_entry.id   AF-A0A2H6EIH2-F1
#
_cell.length_a   1.000
_cell.length_b   1.000
_cell.length_c   1.000
_cell.angle_alpha   90.00
_cell.angle_beta   90.00
_cell.angle_gamma   90.00
#
_symmetry.space_group_name_H-M   'P 1'
#
loop_
_entity.id
_entity.type
_entity.pdbx_description
1 polymer ?
#
loop_
_entity_poly.entity_id
_entity_poly.type
_entity_poly.pdbx_seq_one_letter_code
_entity_poly.pdbx_strand_id
1 'polypeptide(L)'
;MDLSSALIEAGKVRFRPIFMTTFAAVLALTPLAIGIGTGAQMQQPLAIAVIGGFSLSAFLLLFILPVFYSGGFDKQISRRMK
;
A
#
# COMPACT_ATOMS: atom_id res chain seq x y z
N MET A 1 22.87 -8.49 11.34
CA MET A 1 21.70 -8.90 10.53
C MET A 1 22.01 -8.60 9.08
N ASP A 2 21.71 -9.53 8.20
CA ASP A 2 21.96 -9.40 6.76
C ASP A 2 20.93 -8.44 6.13
N LEU A 3 21.30 -7.62 5.14
CA LEU A 3 20.44 -6.56 4.60
C LEU A 3 19.12 -7.12 4.04
N SER A 4 19.18 -8.30 3.42
CA SER A 4 18.00 -9.00 2.91
C SER A 4 17.02 -9.38 4.02
N SER A 5 17.53 -9.81 5.18
CA SER A 5 16.70 -10.14 6.34
C SER A 5 16.01 -8.90 6.96
N ALA A 6 16.72 -7.76 7.02
CA ALA A 6 16.16 -6.50 7.50
C ALA A 6 15.06 -5.94 6.56
N LEU A 7 15.21 -6.10 5.25
CA LEU A 7 14.20 -5.69 4.26
C LEU A 7 12.93 -6.55 4.34
N ILE A 8 13.06 -7.85 4.56
CA ILE A 8 11.91 -8.75 4.75
C ILE A 8 11.16 -8.40 6.04
N GLU A 9 11.87 -8.12 7.12
CA GLU A 9 11.27 -7.73 8.40
C GLU A 9 10.57 -6.36 8.30
N ALA A 10 11.22 -5.37 7.67
CA ALA A 10 10.60 -4.08 7.38
C ALA A 10 9.35 -4.20 6.50
N GLY A 11 9.36 -5.11 5.51
CA GLY A 11 8.21 -5.45 4.69
C GLY A 11 7.05 -5.99 5.54
N LYS A 12 7.30 -6.98 6.41
CA LYS A 12 6.28 -7.56 7.30
C LYS A 12 5.65 -6.55 8.25
N VAL A 13 6.45 -5.64 8.82
CA VAL A 13 5.96 -4.62 9.76
C VAL A 13 5.02 -3.64 9.08
N ARG A 14 5.24 -3.31 7.80
CA ARG A 14 4.39 -2.39 7.03
C ARG A 14 3.21 -3.07 6.34
N PHE A 15 3.34 -4.36 6.01
CA PHE A 15 2.27 -5.14 5.39
C PHE A 15 1.01 -5.13 6.25
N ARG A 16 1.14 -5.32 7.57
CA ARG A 16 -0.01 -5.31 8.49
C ARG A 16 -0.82 -3.99 8.44
N PRO A 17 -0.20 -2.81 8.64
CA PRO A 17 -0.89 -1.52 8.50
C PRO A 17 -1.48 -1.27 7.11
N ILE A 18 -0.76 -1.60 6.04
CA ILE A 18 -1.21 -1.36 4.66
C ILE A 18 -2.47 -2.18 4.37
N PHE A 19 -2.47 -3.47 4.70
CA PHE A 19 -3.66 -4.31 4.52
C PHE A 19 -4.81 -3.85 5.42
N MET A 20 -4.52 -3.43 6.65
CA MET A 20 -5.55 -2.92 7.57
C MET A 20 -6.27 -1.70 6.98
N THR A 21 -5.55 -0.73 6.42
CA THR A 21 -6.16 0.47 5.83
C THR A 21 -6.88 0.18 4.52
N THR A 22 -6.30 -0.67 3.65
CA THR A 22 -6.97 -1.09 2.40
C THR A 22 -8.27 -1.83 2.71
N PHE A 23 -8.27 -2.79 3.64
CA PHE A 23 -9.50 -3.51 4.02
C PHE A 23 -10.53 -2.59 4.68
N ALA A 24 -10.11 -1.69 5.56
CA ALA A 24 -11.02 -0.72 6.17
C ALA A 24 -11.71 0.16 5.12
N ALA A 25 -10.96 0.68 4.14
CA ALA A 25 -11.50 1.49 3.06
C ALA A 25 -12.44 0.69 2.15
N VAL A 26 -12.05 -0.54 1.77
CA VAL A 26 -12.89 -1.43 0.97
C VAL A 26 -14.19 -1.72 1.69
N LEU A 27 -14.16 -2.15 2.95
CA LEU A 27 -15.37 -2.47 3.72
C LEU A 27 -16.27 -1.25 3.92
N ALA A 28 -15.71 -0.08 4.20
CA ALA A 28 -16.46 1.16 4.36
C ALA A 28 -17.17 1.58 3.06
N LEU A 29 -16.53 1.37 1.91
CA LEU A 29 -17.04 1.78 0.59
C LEU A 29 -17.80 0.68 -0.14
N THR A 30 -17.74 -0.57 0.32
CA THR A 30 -18.42 -1.73 -0.28
C THR A 30 -19.91 -1.48 -0.55
N PRO A 31 -20.73 -1.05 0.43
CA PRO A 31 -22.16 -0.81 0.15
C PRO A 31 -22.40 0.31 -0.87
N LEU A 32 -21.54 1.33 -0.87
CA LEU A 32 -21.62 2.46 -1.81
C LEU A 32 -21.20 2.04 -3.23
N ALA A 33 -20.19 1.17 -3.35
CA ALA A 33 -19.71 0.62 -4.62
C ALA A 33 -20.71 -0.33 -5.27
N ILE A 34 -21.52 -1.05 -4.46
CA ILE A 34 -22.60 -1.92 -4.94
C ILE A 34 -23.85 -1.09 -5.33
N GLY A 35 -23.87 0.21 -5.05
CA GLY A 35 -24.99 1.08 -5.38
C GLY A 35 -26.16 1.00 -4.40
N ILE A 36 -25.91 0.51 -3.18
CA ILE A 36 -26.95 0.35 -2.16
C ILE A 36 -27.13 1.69 -1.44
N GLY A 37 -28.16 2.44 -1.84
CA GLY A 37 -28.54 3.70 -1.20
C GLY A 37 -29.07 4.75 -2.17
N THR A 38 -29.94 5.63 -1.69
CA THR A 38 -30.42 6.81 -2.44
C THR A 38 -29.25 7.73 -2.80
N GLY A 39 -29.06 8.02 -4.09
CA GLY A 39 -27.94 8.83 -4.60
C GLY A 39 -26.64 8.05 -4.83
N ALA A 40 -26.64 6.72 -4.64
CA ALA A 40 -25.44 5.90 -4.82
C ALA A 40 -24.89 5.93 -6.24
N GLN A 41 -25.72 6.12 -7.28
CA GLN A 41 -25.25 6.23 -8.67
C GLN A 41 -24.22 7.35 -8.89
N MET A 42 -24.29 8.44 -8.11
CA MET A 42 -23.31 9.54 -8.20
C MET A 42 -22.03 9.24 -7.42
N GLN A 43 -22.12 8.51 -6.32
CA GLN A 43 -20.99 8.22 -5.43
C GLN A 43 -20.31 6.87 -5.71
N GLN A 44 -20.95 6.00 -6.47
CA GLN A 44 -20.42 4.71 -6.91
C GLN A 44 -19.10 4.82 -7.69
N PRO A 45 -18.95 5.71 -8.71
CA PRO A 45 -17.67 5.86 -9.40
C PRO A 45 -16.56 6.39 -8.48
N LEU A 46 -16.91 7.25 -7.51
CA LEU A 46 -15.96 7.73 -6.50
C LEU A 46 -15.48 6.57 -5.60
N ALA A 47 -16.40 5.74 -5.11
CA ALA A 47 -16.06 4.58 -4.28
C ALA A 47 -15.14 3.60 -5.00
N ILE A 48 -15.44 3.29 -6.27
CA ILE A 48 -14.62 2.41 -7.10
C ILE A 48 -13.23 3.00 -7.34
N ALA A 49 -13.14 4.31 -7.62
CA ALA A 49 -11.86 4.99 -7.82
C ALA A 49 -10.98 4.97 -6.55
N VAL A 50 -11.58 5.18 -5.37
CA VAL A 50 -10.84 5.13 -4.10
C VAL A 50 -10.35 3.72 -3.79
N ILE A 51 -11.20 2.69 -3.96
CA ILE A 51 -10.80 1.29 -3.76
C ILE A 51 -9.65 0.91 -4.70
N GLY A 52 -9.75 1.27 -5.98
CA GLY A 52 -8.68 1.05 -6.96
C GLY A 52 -7.40 1.79 -6.60
N GLY A 53 -7.50 3.07 -6.22
CA GLY A 53 -6.37 3.90 -5.84
C GLY A 53 -5.65 3.40 -4.59
N PHE A 54 -6.39 2.97 -3.56
CA PHE A 54 -5.81 2.37 -2.35
C PHE A 54 -5.11 1.05 -2.64
N SER A 55 -5.71 0.20 -3.47
CA SER A 55 -5.11 -1.07 -3.88
C SER A 55 -3.80 -0.85 -4.66
N LEU A 56 -3.82 0.08 -5.62
CA LEU A 56 -2.64 0.45 -6.40
C LEU A 56 -1.55 1.07 -5.51
N SER A 57 -1.92 1.96 -4.58
CA SER A 57 -0.98 2.60 -3.65
C SER A 57 -0.32 1.60 -2.70
N ALA A 58 -1.10 0.65 -2.17
CA ALA A 58 -0.60 -0.44 -1.35
C ALA A 58 0.41 -1.30 -2.11
N PHE A 59 0.09 -1.66 -3.36
CA PHE A 59 0.95 -2.46 -4.22
C PHE A 59 2.23 -1.71 -4.60
N LEU A 60 2.09 -0.44 -4.99
CA LEU A 60 3.21 0.45 -5.27
C LEU A 60 4.12 0.55 -4.05
N LEU A 61 3.61 0.85 -2.85
CA LEU A 61 4.45 0.93 -1.64
C LEU A 61 5.22 -0.37 -1.37
N LEU A 62 4.54 -1.53 -1.45
CA LEU A 62 5.17 -2.82 -1.21
C LEU A 62 6.22 -3.20 -2.24
N PHE A 63 6.08 -2.75 -3.48
CA PHE A 63 7.01 -3.08 -4.56
C PHE A 63 8.13 -2.03 -4.74
N ILE A 64 7.78 -0.74 -4.71
CA ILE A 64 8.71 0.39 -4.84
C ILE A 64 9.67 0.45 -3.66
N LEU A 65 9.22 0.25 -2.41
CA LEU A 65 10.12 0.31 -1.26
C LEU A 65 11.30 -0.69 -1.38
N PRO A 66 11.09 -2.01 -1.54
CA PRO A 66 12.20 -2.96 -1.64
C PRO A 66 13.03 -2.76 -2.92
N VAL A 67 12.41 -2.37 -4.04
CA VAL A 67 13.14 -2.10 -5.28
C VAL A 67 14.06 -0.88 -5.15
N PHE A 68 13.60 0.20 -4.53
CA PHE A 68 14.44 1.37 -4.26
C PHE A 68 15.53 1.08 -3.22
N TYR A 69 15.21 0.33 -2.16
CA TYR A 69 16.20 -0.02 -1.15
C TYR A 69 17.28 -0.98 -1.67
N SER A 70 16.90 -2.00 -2.46
CA SER A 70 17.86 -2.94 -3.05
C SER A 70 18.62 -2.35 -4.26
N GLY A 71 17.97 -1.51 -5.07
CA GLY A 71 18.56 -0.96 -6.30
C GLY A 71 19.36 0.34 -6.12
N GLY A 72 19.01 1.19 -5.15
CA GLY A 72 19.58 2.54 -5.01
C GLY A 72 20.15 2.90 -3.63
N PHE A 73 19.66 2.29 -2.55
CA PHE A 73 20.01 2.72 -1.19
C PHE A 73 21.14 1.93 -0.53
N ASP A 74 21.37 0.68 -0.95
CA ASP A 74 22.54 -0.14 -0.56
C ASP A 74 23.86 0.61 -0.81
N LYS A 75 23.97 1.24 -1.99
CA LYS A 75 25.17 1.97 -2.42
C LYS A 75 25.42 3.28 -1.65
N GLN A 76 24.41 3.86 -0.99
CA GLN A 76 24.50 5.17 -0.35
C GLN A 76 24.59 5.10 1.19
N ILE A 77 23.97 4.12 1.84
CA ILE A 77 24.17 3.90 3.30
C ILE A 77 25.57 3.39 3.60
N SER A 78 26.11 2.45 2.80
CA SER A 78 27.49 1.96 2.99
C SER A 78 28.55 3.05 2.76
N ARG A 79 28.21 4.15 2.07
CA ARG A 79 29.11 5.29 1.83
C ARG A 79 29.08 6.34 2.93
N ARG A 80 28.03 6.36 3.77
CA ARG A 80 27.91 7.28 4.92
C ARG A 80 28.45 6.70 6.22
N MET A 81 28.80 5.41 6.23
CA MET A 81 29.41 4.71 7.36
C MET A 81 30.93 4.49 7.17
N LYS A 82 31.54 5.17 6.19
CA LYS A 82 33.00 5.30 6.03
C LYS A 82 33.42 6.72 6.35
#